data_AF-A0A1I9GAZ6-F1
#
_entry.id   AF-A0A1I9GAZ6-F1
#
_cell.length_a   1.000
_cell.length_b   1.000
_cell.length_c   1.000
_cell.angle_alpha   90.00
_cell.angle_beta   90.00
_cell.angle_gamma   90.00
#
_symmetry.space_group_name_H-M   'P 1'
#
loop_
_entity.id
_entity.type
_entity.pdbx_description
1 polymer ?
#
loop_
_entity_poly.entity_id
_entity_poly.type
_entity_poly.pdbx_seq_one_letter_code
_entity_poly.pdbx_strand_id
1 'polypeptide(L)'
;CNVVENANFFFYQYDSRIVIWKAGKPTTVASEKRIHCLAKGPVKLAQLRSYRGEFIVSSALNSEGKLLAVSTVSTATIYKLDLNSSKELSISVLKRMLISGTGLLFTSTSLFIASGCLRIYDLPIDNSIPQYPNVVAERDNAGEVVRLHSNMNEMSLVLLTARNELFILEIRKK
;
A
#
# COMPACT_ATOMS: atom_id res chain seq x y z
N CYS A 1 2.01 -10.27 -1.20
CA CYS A 1 3.32 -9.75 -1.60
C CYS A 1 3.07 -8.53 -2.47
N ASN A 2 3.65 -7.38 -2.15
CA ASN A 2 3.55 -6.17 -2.95
C ASN A 2 4.92 -5.89 -3.58
N VAL A 3 4.96 -5.64 -4.88
CA VAL A 3 6.18 -5.52 -5.68
C VAL A 3 6.25 -4.11 -6.27
N VAL A 4 7.42 -3.48 -6.21
CA VAL A 4 7.75 -2.26 -6.97
C VAL A 4 8.77 -2.63 -8.01
N GLU A 5 8.31 -2.79 -9.25
CA GLU A 5 9.17 -3.18 -10.37
C GLU A 5 10.27 -2.13 -10.60
N ASN A 6 9.89 -0.85 -10.63
CA ASN A 6 10.81 0.26 -10.89
C ASN A 6 11.91 0.40 -9.84
N ALA A 7 11.59 0.14 -8.57
CA ALA A 7 12.55 0.24 -7.46
C ALA A 7 13.21 -1.11 -7.12
N ASN A 8 12.85 -2.18 -7.84
CA ASN A 8 13.37 -3.54 -7.67
C ASN A 8 13.35 -4.02 -6.21
N PHE A 9 12.23 -3.80 -5.51
CA PHE A 9 12.01 -4.30 -4.17
C PHE A 9 10.57 -4.78 -3.98
N PHE A 10 10.36 -5.63 -3.00
CA PHE A 10 9.05 -6.13 -2.62
C PHE A 10 8.93 -6.19 -1.09
N PHE A 11 7.71 -6.35 -0.58
CA PHE A 11 7.52 -6.59 0.84
C PHE A 11 6.50 -7.67 1.15
N TYR A 12 6.68 -8.24 2.35
CA TYR A 12 5.72 -9.12 3.00
C TYR A 12 5.13 -8.42 4.21
N GLN A 13 3.80 -8.39 4.25
CA GLN A 13 3.03 -8.05 5.44
C GLN A 13 2.87 -9.31 6.29
N TYR A 14 3.21 -9.19 7.56
CA TYR A 14 2.89 -10.13 8.63
C TYR A 14 1.99 -9.41 9.64
N ASP A 15 1.44 -10.17 10.57
CA ASP A 15 0.53 -9.69 11.61
C ASP A 15 0.97 -8.39 12.29
N SER A 16 2.24 -8.26 12.68
CA SER A 16 2.74 -7.08 13.43
C SER A 16 3.96 -6.42 12.81
N ARG A 17 4.30 -6.78 11.57
CA ARG A 17 5.49 -6.23 10.90
C ARG A 17 5.41 -6.31 9.39
N ILE A 18 6.11 -5.40 8.74
CA ILE A 18 6.40 -5.46 7.31
C ILE A 18 7.90 -5.68 7.14
N VAL A 19 8.26 -6.61 6.26
CA VAL A 19 9.66 -6.86 5.89
C VAL A 19 9.86 -6.50 4.44
N ILE A 20 10.79 -5.58 4.18
CA ILE A 20 11.09 -5.04 2.85
C ILE A 20 12.38 -5.66 2.34
N TRP A 21 12.35 -6.15 1.10
CA TRP A 21 13.40 -6.92 0.46
C TRP A 21 13.76 -6.32 -0.88
N LYS A 22 15.05 -6.18 -1.17
CA LYS A 22 15.54 -5.93 -2.51
C LYS A 22 15.45 -7.22 -3.31
N ALA A 23 14.85 -7.16 -4.49
CA ALA A 23 14.80 -8.31 -5.37
C ALA A 23 16.21 -8.69 -5.87
N GLY A 24 16.47 -9.99 -5.95
CA GLY A 24 17.69 -10.53 -6.53
C GLY A 24 17.78 -10.25 -8.03
N LYS A 25 18.98 -10.41 -8.61
CA LYS A 25 19.16 -10.34 -10.06
C LYS A 25 19.28 -11.75 -10.64
N PRO A 26 18.59 -12.06 -11.76
CA PRO A 26 18.77 -13.34 -12.44
C PRO A 26 20.21 -13.49 -12.96
N THR A 27 20.69 -14.72 -13.09
CA THR A 27 21.90 -15.00 -13.85
C THR A 27 21.72 -14.57 -15.30
N THR A 28 22.72 -13.90 -15.88
CA THR A 28 22.73 -13.45 -17.28
C THR A 28 22.75 -14.59 -18.30
N VAL A 29 22.97 -15.82 -17.86
CA VAL A 29 22.93 -17.01 -18.71
C VAL A 29 21.46 -17.37 -18.94
N ALA A 30 21.01 -17.23 -20.19
CA ALA A 30 19.69 -17.67 -20.62
C ALA A 30 19.57 -19.18 -20.34
N SER A 31 18.77 -19.54 -19.35
CA SER A 31 18.37 -20.92 -19.14
C SER A 31 17.39 -21.30 -20.26
N GLU A 32 17.69 -22.36 -21.01
CA GLU A 32 16.75 -22.96 -21.97
C GLU A 32 15.44 -23.41 -21.30
N LYS A 33 15.47 -23.58 -19.97
CA LYS A 33 14.29 -23.82 -19.14
C LYS A 33 13.69 -22.48 -18.72
N ARG A 34 12.35 -22.33 -18.78
CA ARG A 34 11.57 -21.16 -18.29
C ARG A 34 11.73 -20.84 -16.79
N ILE A 35 12.73 -21.41 -16.12
CA ILE A 35 13.05 -21.24 -14.71
C ILE A 35 14.35 -20.42 -14.64
N HIS A 36 14.25 -19.22 -14.09
CA HIS A 36 15.40 -18.34 -13.91
C HIS A 36 15.91 -18.44 -12.48
N CYS A 37 17.13 -18.94 -12.30
CA CYS A 37 17.81 -18.90 -11.01
C CYS A 37 18.38 -17.50 -10.75
N LEU A 38 18.26 -17.03 -9.51
CA LEU A 38 18.86 -15.77 -9.09
C LEU A 38 20.37 -15.96 -8.86
N ALA A 39 21.19 -15.12 -9.48
CA ALA A 39 22.64 -15.09 -9.24
C ALA A 39 22.97 -14.63 -7.81
N LYS A 40 22.14 -13.74 -7.28
CA LYS A 40 22.15 -13.29 -5.89
C LYS A 40 20.72 -13.31 -5.38
N GLY A 41 20.48 -13.99 -4.27
CA GLY A 41 19.17 -14.04 -3.64
C GLY A 41 18.69 -12.66 -3.16
N PRO A 42 17.40 -12.53 -2.78
CA PRO A 42 16.86 -11.31 -2.21
C PRO A 42 17.61 -10.88 -0.95
N VAL A 43 17.79 -9.57 -0.76
CA VAL A 43 18.48 -9.00 0.39
C VAL A 43 17.46 -8.22 1.23
N LYS A 44 17.40 -8.49 2.54
CA LYS A 44 16.54 -7.72 3.45
C LYS A 44 17.06 -6.29 3.54
N LEU A 45 16.20 -5.32 3.21
CA LEU A 45 16.52 -3.90 3.27
C LEU A 45 16.14 -3.28 4.61
N ALA A 46 14.95 -3.64 5.11
CA ALA A 46 14.43 -3.09 6.35
C ALA A 46 13.33 -3.97 6.95
N GLN A 47 12.99 -3.67 8.20
CA GLN A 47 11.83 -4.23 8.88
C GLN A 47 11.13 -3.11 9.65
N LEU A 48 9.85 -2.91 9.34
CA LEU A 48 8.98 -1.99 10.04
C LEU A 48 8.09 -2.78 11.00
N ARG A 49 8.13 -2.44 12.29
CA ARG A 49 7.16 -2.96 13.26
C ARG A 49 5.91 -2.10 13.25
N SER A 50 4.76 -2.71 13.47
CA SER A 50 3.50 -1.99 13.59
C SER A 50 3.53 -1.01 14.77
N TYR A 51 2.69 0.02 14.68
CA TYR A 51 2.56 0.98 15.75
C TYR A 51 2.05 0.28 17.01
N ARG A 52 2.77 0.46 18.13
CA ARG A 52 2.46 -0.16 19.44
C ARG A 52 2.33 -1.70 19.42
N GLY A 53 2.84 -2.37 18.38
CA GLY A 53 2.72 -3.82 18.24
C GLY A 53 1.32 -4.31 17.82
N GLU A 54 0.46 -3.42 17.34
CA GLU A 54 -0.89 -3.77 16.88
C GLU A 54 -0.88 -4.64 15.62
N PHE A 55 -2.00 -5.31 15.37
CA PHE A 55 -2.19 -6.09 14.14
C PHE A 55 -2.33 -5.17 12.92
N ILE A 56 -1.58 -5.49 11.87
CA ILE A 56 -1.63 -4.85 10.55
C ILE A 56 -2.77 -5.49 9.77
N VAL A 57 -3.78 -4.69 9.46
CA VAL A 57 -4.97 -5.09 8.70
C VAL A 57 -4.68 -5.02 7.21
N SER A 58 -4.05 -3.95 6.75
CA SER A 58 -3.79 -3.72 5.33
C SER A 58 -2.53 -2.89 5.12
N SER A 59 -1.96 -2.98 3.91
CA SER A 59 -0.85 -2.13 3.49
C SER A 59 -0.88 -1.91 1.99
N ALA A 60 -0.36 -0.75 1.57
CA ALA A 60 -0.25 -0.38 0.16
C ALA A 60 1.04 0.39 -0.08
N LEU A 61 1.55 0.30 -1.31
CA LEU A 61 2.77 0.97 -1.75
C LEU A 61 2.46 1.82 -2.96
N ASN A 62 3.05 3.01 -3.04
CA ASN A 62 2.93 3.78 -4.26
C ASN A 62 3.80 3.19 -5.37
N SER A 63 3.48 3.52 -6.63
CA SER A 63 4.15 3.00 -7.83
C SER A 63 5.66 3.30 -7.89
N GLU A 64 6.08 4.39 -7.24
CA GLU A 64 7.50 4.78 -7.15
C GLU A 64 8.27 4.04 -6.05
N GLY A 65 7.57 3.37 -5.12
CA GLY A 65 8.21 2.73 -3.96
C GLY A 65 8.77 3.70 -2.93
N LYS A 66 8.31 4.95 -2.92
CA LYS A 66 8.74 6.00 -1.96
C LYS A 66 7.80 6.16 -0.78
N LEU A 67 6.55 5.69 -0.90
CA LEU A 67 5.53 5.83 0.12
C LEU A 67 4.88 4.49 0.42
N LEU A 68 4.84 4.14 1.69
CA LEU A 68 4.18 2.94 2.21
C LEU A 68 3.08 3.37 3.17
N ALA A 69 1.84 2.97 2.88
CA ALA A 69 0.72 3.09 3.80
C ALA A 69 0.55 1.75 4.53
N VAL A 70 0.40 1.83 5.85
CA VAL A 70 0.15 0.67 6.72
C VAL A 70 -1.01 1.00 7.62
N SER A 71 -2.05 0.17 7.58
CA SER A 71 -3.14 0.25 8.53
C SER A 71 -3.03 -0.82 9.59
N THR A 72 -3.08 -0.41 10.84
CA THR A 72 -3.39 -1.28 11.98
C THR A 72 -4.90 -1.30 12.23
N VAL A 73 -5.31 -2.04 13.25
CA VAL A 73 -6.69 -2.05 13.76
C VAL A 73 -7.18 -0.69 14.29
N SER A 74 -6.28 0.26 14.53
CA SER A 74 -6.62 1.57 15.10
C SER A 74 -6.12 2.77 14.29
N THR A 75 -5.07 2.60 13.49
CA THR A 75 -4.43 3.72 12.78
C THR A 75 -4.02 3.39 11.36
N ALA A 76 -4.06 4.39 10.48
CA ALA A 76 -3.44 4.37 9.18
C ALA A 76 -2.21 5.29 9.23
N THR A 77 -1.02 4.74 8.96
CA THR A 77 0.24 5.47 8.97
C THR A 77 0.87 5.44 7.58
N ILE A 78 1.28 6.61 7.09
CA ILE A 78 2.05 6.79 5.87
C ILE A 78 3.51 6.95 6.26
N TYR A 79 4.36 6.15 5.66
CA TYR A 79 5.79 6.15 5.81
C TYR A 79 6.45 6.63 4.53
N LYS A 80 7.47 7.46 4.67
CA LYS A 80 8.42 7.76 3.59
C LYS A 80 9.54 6.74 3.60
N LEU A 81 9.79 6.16 2.44
CA LEU A 81 10.86 5.22 2.17
C LEU A 81 11.93 5.95 1.36
N ASP A 82 13.16 5.95 1.88
CA ASP A 82 14.30 6.57 1.21
C ASP A 82 15.42 5.55 1.00
N LEU A 83 15.57 5.13 -0.26
CA LEU A 83 16.69 4.33 -0.74
C LEU A 83 17.84 5.28 -1.11
N ASN A 84 18.57 5.75 -0.11
CA ASN A 84 19.86 6.38 -0.37
C ASN A 84 20.87 5.31 -0.82
N SER A 85 22.00 5.73 -1.40
CA SER A 85 23.07 4.84 -1.89
C SER A 85 23.69 3.95 -0.80
N SER A 86 23.37 4.17 0.47
CA SER A 86 23.65 3.26 1.57
C SER A 86 22.88 1.94 1.42
N LYS A 87 23.47 0.84 1.87
CA LYS A 87 22.88 -0.51 1.76
C LYS A 87 21.53 -0.67 2.50
N GLU A 88 21.12 0.31 3.29
CA GLU A 88 19.97 0.27 4.19
C GLU A 88 18.90 1.28 3.76
N LEU A 89 17.64 0.84 3.82
CA LEU A 89 16.47 1.65 3.52
C LEU A 89 16.09 2.48 4.76
N SER A 90 16.10 3.80 4.62
CA SER A 90 15.60 4.69 5.67
C SER A 90 14.07 4.76 5.62
N ILE A 91 13.45 4.72 6.80
CA ILE A 91 11.99 4.75 6.96
C ILE A 91 11.65 5.83 7.98
N SER A 92 10.82 6.80 7.58
CA SER A 92 10.32 7.84 8.48
C SER A 92 8.80 7.93 8.42
N VAL A 93 8.17 8.31 9.53
CA VAL A 93 6.72 8.54 9.59
C VAL A 93 6.43 9.89 8.95
N LEU A 94 5.59 9.89 7.93
CA LEU A 94 5.12 11.10 7.26
C LEU A 94 3.82 11.60 7.88
N LYS A 95 2.86 10.69 8.10
CA LYS A 95 1.55 11.02 8.67
C LYS A 95 0.95 9.83 9.39
N ARG A 96 0.24 10.08 10.49
CA ARG A 96 -0.59 9.07 11.18
C ARG A 96 -2.00 9.60 11.35
N MET A 97 -2.98 8.75 11.09
CA MET A 97 -4.41 9.05 11.18
C MET A 97 -5.09 8.00 12.06
N LEU A 98 -6.05 8.42 12.88
CA LEU A 98 -6.88 7.53 13.70
C LEU A 98 -8.00 6.91 12.86
N ILE A 99 -7.61 6.14 11.84
CA ILE A 99 -8.51 5.46 10.91
C ILE A 99 -8.03 4.02 10.78
N SER A 100 -8.90 3.04 11.01
CA SER A 100 -8.64 1.64 10.69
C SER A 100 -9.04 1.35 9.24
N GLY A 101 -8.07 1.30 8.35
CA GLY A 101 -8.26 1.00 6.94
C GLY A 101 -8.23 -0.50 6.66
N THR A 102 -9.36 -1.06 6.25
CA THR A 102 -9.47 -2.46 5.77
C THR A 102 -8.92 -2.63 4.36
N GLY A 103 -8.94 -1.56 3.56
CA GLY A 103 -8.30 -1.47 2.25
C GLY A 103 -7.52 -0.18 2.10
N LEU A 104 -6.33 -0.28 1.51
CA LEU A 104 -5.48 0.86 1.17
C LEU A 104 -5.12 0.79 -0.30
N LEU A 105 -5.15 1.92 -1.00
CA LEU A 105 -4.80 2.00 -2.41
C LEU A 105 -4.15 3.35 -2.72
N PHE A 106 -2.92 3.32 -3.22
CA PHE A 106 -2.32 4.51 -3.81
C PHE A 106 -2.74 4.63 -5.28
N THR A 107 -3.07 5.85 -5.68
CA THR A 107 -3.05 6.31 -7.07
C THR A 107 -1.86 7.24 -7.28
N SER A 108 -1.69 7.77 -8.49
CA SER A 108 -0.69 8.78 -8.80
C SER A 108 -0.81 10.06 -7.97
N THR A 109 -2.02 10.41 -7.51
CA THR A 109 -2.27 11.68 -6.81
C THR A 109 -2.73 11.52 -5.36
N SER A 110 -3.21 10.35 -4.96
CA SER A 110 -3.94 10.19 -3.70
C SER A 110 -3.74 8.83 -3.05
N LEU A 111 -4.01 8.76 -1.75
CA LEU A 111 -4.19 7.52 -1.00
C LEU A 111 -5.67 7.38 -0.66
N PHE A 112 -6.29 6.33 -1.18
CA PHE A 112 -7.64 5.93 -0.79
C PHE A 112 -7.59 4.94 0.37
N ILE A 113 -8.45 5.17 1.36
CA ILE A 113 -8.56 4.34 2.57
C ILE A 113 -10.01 3.88 2.69
N ALA A 114 -10.26 2.59 2.57
CA ALA A 114 -11.55 1.98 2.87
C ALA A 114 -11.60 1.60 4.35
N SER A 115 -12.70 1.93 5.03
CA SER A 115 -12.87 1.69 6.47
C SER A 115 -14.32 1.34 6.83
N GLY A 116 -14.49 0.61 7.94
CA GLY A 116 -15.80 0.26 8.49
C GLY A 116 -16.72 -0.45 7.49
N CYS A 117 -18.02 -0.19 7.59
CA CYS A 117 -19.08 -0.81 6.76
C CYS A 117 -19.20 -0.25 5.33
N LEU A 118 -18.10 0.23 4.74
CA LEU A 118 -17.97 1.02 3.51
C LEU A 118 -18.02 2.53 3.74
N ARG A 119 -16.88 3.08 4.15
CA ARG A 119 -16.54 4.49 4.02
C ARG A 119 -15.19 4.62 3.30
N ILE A 120 -15.14 5.45 2.27
CA ILE A 120 -13.95 5.70 1.47
C ILE A 120 -13.43 7.10 1.76
N TYR A 121 -12.21 7.14 2.27
CA TYR A 121 -11.45 8.36 2.46
C TYR A 121 -10.51 8.59 1.28
N ASP A 122 -10.38 9.84 0.88
CA ASP A 122 -9.40 10.33 -0.08
C ASP A 122 -8.40 11.25 0.63
N LEU A 123 -7.13 10.89 0.57
CA LEU A 123 -6.03 11.70 1.04
C LEU A 123 -5.13 12.09 -0.13
N PRO A 124 -5.21 13.34 -0.62
CA PRO A 124 -4.28 13.86 -1.60
C PRO A 124 -2.84 13.74 -1.13
N ILE A 125 -1.96 13.24 -2.01
CA ILE A 125 -0.52 13.11 -1.80
C ILE A 125 0.16 14.17 -2.65
N ASP A 126 0.20 15.38 -2.14
CA ASP A 126 0.91 16.51 -2.73
C ASP A 126 2.02 17.00 -1.77
N ASN A 127 2.56 18.19 -2.04
CA ASN A 127 3.60 18.81 -1.20
C ASN A 127 3.12 19.09 0.24
N SER A 128 1.82 19.13 0.49
CA SER A 128 1.20 19.48 1.77
C SER A 128 0.03 18.54 2.09
N ILE A 129 0.35 17.32 2.54
CA ILE A 129 -0.65 16.33 2.89
C ILE A 129 -1.64 16.91 3.93
N PRO A 130 -2.94 16.99 3.61
CA PRO A 130 -3.93 17.67 4.44
C PRO A 130 -4.06 16.99 5.81
N GLN A 131 -4.42 17.75 6.85
CA GLN A 131 -4.51 17.23 8.22
C GLN A 131 -5.51 16.07 8.33
N TYR A 132 -6.63 16.16 7.63
CA TYR A 132 -7.69 15.16 7.62
C TYR A 132 -8.00 14.74 6.17
N PRO A 133 -8.22 13.44 5.92
CA PRO A 133 -8.68 12.99 4.61
C PRO A 133 -10.15 13.34 4.39
N ASN A 134 -10.55 13.50 3.14
CA ASN A 134 -11.93 13.77 2.76
C ASN A 134 -12.71 12.46 2.69
N VAL A 135 -13.97 12.45 3.15
CA VAL A 135 -14.88 11.33 2.86
C VAL A 135 -15.47 11.54 1.47
N VAL A 136 -15.23 10.60 0.55
CA VAL A 136 -15.68 10.69 -0.85
C VAL A 136 -16.84 9.74 -1.15
N ALA A 137 -17.02 8.71 -0.34
CA ALA A 137 -18.17 7.81 -0.41
C ALA A 137 -18.43 7.17 0.95
N GLU A 138 -19.70 6.92 1.24
CA GLU A 138 -20.15 6.19 2.42
C GLU A 138 -21.44 5.46 2.11
N ARG A 139 -21.58 4.25 2.64
CA ARG A 139 -22.81 3.48 2.58
C ARG A 139 -22.91 2.60 3.81
N ASP A 140 -24.01 2.71 4.52
CA ASP A 140 -24.28 1.81 5.63
C ASP A 140 -24.61 0.40 5.15
N ASN A 141 -24.30 -0.59 6.00
CA ASN A 141 -24.67 -1.99 5.79
C ASN A 141 -24.15 -2.63 4.49
N ALA A 142 -23.10 -2.08 3.85
CA ALA A 142 -22.46 -2.74 2.70
C ALA A 142 -21.44 -3.82 3.11
N GLY A 143 -21.06 -3.84 4.40
CA GLY A 143 -19.98 -4.67 4.93
C GLY A 143 -18.61 -4.05 4.65
N GLU A 144 -17.57 -4.66 5.21
CA GLU A 144 -16.20 -4.17 5.04
C GLU A 144 -15.71 -4.37 3.61
N VAL A 145 -14.91 -3.43 3.11
CA VAL A 145 -14.24 -3.56 1.81
C VAL A 145 -13.11 -4.58 1.93
N VAL A 146 -13.20 -5.68 1.17
CA VAL A 146 -12.22 -6.76 1.15
C VAL A 146 -11.25 -6.65 -0.02
N ARG A 147 -11.65 -5.96 -1.11
CA ARG A 147 -10.77 -5.59 -2.22
C ARG A 147 -11.06 -4.16 -2.66
N LEU A 148 -10.00 -3.41 -2.88
CA LEU A 148 -10.02 -2.05 -3.38
C LEU A 148 -8.99 -1.93 -4.50
N HIS A 149 -9.44 -1.57 -5.70
CA HIS A 149 -8.58 -1.41 -6.87
C HIS A 149 -8.97 -0.15 -7.64
N SER A 150 -8.02 0.47 -8.32
CA SER A 150 -8.30 1.47 -9.34
C SER A 150 -8.39 0.82 -10.71
N ASN A 151 -9.12 1.46 -11.62
CA ASN A 151 -8.99 1.15 -13.04
C ASN A 151 -7.67 1.70 -13.62
N MET A 152 -7.31 1.31 -14.85
CA MET A 152 -6.00 1.63 -15.44
C MET A 152 -5.69 3.14 -15.55
N ASN A 153 -6.71 3.98 -15.69
CA ASN A 153 -6.54 5.44 -15.79
C ASN A 153 -6.78 6.16 -14.45
N GLU A 154 -6.99 5.41 -13.36
CA GLU A 154 -7.22 5.92 -12.01
C GLU A 154 -8.40 6.91 -11.92
N MET A 155 -9.40 6.77 -12.80
CA MET A 155 -10.62 7.59 -12.79
C MET A 155 -11.76 6.94 -12.01
N SER A 156 -11.65 5.65 -11.68
CA SER A 156 -12.62 4.97 -10.84
C SER A 156 -11.98 3.97 -9.89
N LEU A 157 -12.66 3.74 -8.77
CA LEU A 157 -12.36 2.71 -7.81
C LEU A 157 -13.38 1.58 -7.96
N VAL A 158 -12.88 0.34 -7.94
CA VAL A 158 -13.67 -0.87 -7.89
C VAL A 158 -13.54 -1.45 -6.48
N LEU A 159 -14.67 -1.66 -5.82
CA LEU A 159 -14.75 -2.12 -4.44
C LEU A 159 -15.53 -3.42 -4.37
N LEU A 160 -14.97 -4.44 -3.73
CA LEU A 160 -15.67 -5.67 -3.35
C LEU A 160 -15.84 -5.69 -1.83
N THR A 161 -17.04 -5.95 -1.36
CA THR A 161 -17.33 -6.02 0.08
C THR A 161 -17.44 -7.46 0.60
N ALA A 162 -17.38 -7.62 1.92
CA ALA A 162 -17.62 -8.89 2.60
C ALA A 162 -19.05 -9.44 2.41
N ARG A 163 -19.98 -8.64 1.88
CA ARG A 163 -21.34 -9.06 1.51
C ARG A 163 -21.45 -9.48 0.04
N ASN A 164 -20.32 -9.62 -0.66
CA ASN A 164 -20.25 -9.90 -2.10
C ASN A 164 -20.91 -8.83 -2.97
N GLU A 165 -20.98 -7.59 -2.49
CA GLU A 165 -21.43 -6.46 -3.30
C GLU A 165 -20.23 -5.85 -4.03
N LEU A 166 -20.42 -5.53 -5.32
CA LEU A 166 -19.44 -4.85 -6.15
C LEU A 166 -19.90 -3.41 -6.39
N PHE A 167 -19.03 -2.44 -6.07
CA PHE A 167 -19.27 -1.03 -6.30
C PHE A 167 -18.23 -0.45 -7.26
N ILE A 168 -18.66 0.53 -8.04
CA ILE A 168 -17.78 1.37 -8.86
C ILE A 168 -17.98 2.81 -8.39
N LEU A 169 -16.92 3.44 -7.92
CA LEU A 169 -16.90 4.84 -7.50
C LEU A 169 -16.09 5.65 -8.51
N GLU A 170 -16.73 6.63 -9.16
CA GLU A 170 -16.02 7.57 -10.02
C GLU A 170 -15.27 8.62 -9.19
N ILE A 171 -13.98 8.80 -9.48
CA ILE A 171 -13.14 9.83 -8.88
C ILE A 171 -13.35 11.11 -9.69
N ARG A 172 -14.23 11.99 -9.20
CA ARG A 172 -14.40 13.32 -9.81
C ARG A 172 -13.15 14.15 -9.56
N LYS A 173 -12.39 14.47 -10.61
CA LYS A 173 -11.39 15.54 -10.55
C LYS A 173 -12.14 16.86 -10.33
N LYS A 174 -11.91 17.50 -9.18
CA LYS A 174 -12.35 18.88 -8.95
C LYS A 174 -11.47 19.84 -9.71
#